data_AF-A0A7V5BF41-F1
#
_entry.id   AF-A0A7V5BF41-F1
#
_cell.length_a   1.000
_cell.length_b   1.000
_cell.length_c   1.000
_cell.angle_alpha   90.00
_cell.angle_beta   90.00
_cell.angle_gamma   90.00
#
_symmetry.space_group_name_H-M   'P 1'
#
loop_
_entity.id
_entity.type
_entity.pdbx_description
1 polymer ?
#
loop_
_entity_poly.entity_id
_entity_poly.type
_entity_poly.pdbx_seq_one_letter_code
_entity_poly.pdbx_strand_id
1 'polypeptide(L)'
;MVEETVVEVKEEVVAETPVVEETVVEAKEEAPAKPKKAPKADDLKIIEGIGPKIAELLSENGVDTWKKLSEAEPDALKEILAKGGSRYTMHNPTTWPKQALLCVEGKWDELKELQDRLDGGVEKDA
;
A
#
# COMPACT_ATOMS: atom_id res chain seq x y z
N MET A 1 21.44 35.35 -23.64
CA MET A 1 22.54 34.67 -24.33
C MET A 1 22.52 33.24 -23.82
N VAL A 2 21.54 32.48 -24.29
CA VAL A 2 21.58 31.49 -25.40
C VAL A 2 21.78 30.09 -24.82
N GLU A 3 20.76 29.25 -25.00
CA GLU A 3 20.78 28.03 -25.86
C GLU A 3 21.33 26.85 -25.04
N GLU A 4 20.56 25.87 -24.55
CA GLU A 4 19.63 24.96 -25.23
C GLU A 4 20.08 24.57 -26.64
N THR A 5 20.57 23.34 -26.80
CA THR A 5 20.26 22.39 -27.90
C THR A 5 21.13 21.14 -27.73
N VAL A 6 20.53 19.95 -27.48
CA VAL A 6 20.02 18.95 -28.47
C VAL A 6 21.21 18.14 -29.01
N VAL A 7 21.22 16.80 -29.00
CA VAL A 7 20.57 15.82 -29.93
C VAL A 7 20.82 14.38 -29.36
N GLU A 8 20.13 13.26 -29.64
CA GLU A 8 19.07 12.86 -30.58
C GLU A 8 18.60 11.41 -30.27
N VAL A 9 17.31 11.12 -30.55
CA VAL A 9 16.70 9.88 -31.14
C VAL A 9 16.82 8.51 -30.43
N LYS A 10 15.77 7.74 -30.07
CA LYS A 10 14.32 7.64 -30.43
C LYS A 10 13.98 7.01 -31.80
N GLU A 11 13.76 5.69 -31.87
CA GLU A 11 12.75 4.94 -32.69
C GLU A 11 13.01 3.41 -32.55
N GLU A 12 12.09 2.43 -32.57
CA GLU A 12 10.73 2.24 -33.13
C GLU A 12 10.00 1.14 -32.26
N VAL A 13 8.74 1.30 -31.82
CA VAL A 13 7.43 0.96 -32.46
C VAL A 13 6.96 -0.49 -32.24
N VAL A 14 5.80 -0.65 -31.57
CA VAL A 14 4.53 -1.31 -31.99
C VAL A 14 3.47 -0.84 -30.97
N ALA A 15 2.51 0.07 -31.23
CA ALA A 15 1.43 0.15 -32.20
C ALA A 15 0.35 -0.95 -32.08
N GLU A 16 -0.59 -0.79 -31.13
CA GLU A 16 -2.04 -0.81 -31.43
C GLU A 16 -2.82 -0.13 -30.28
N THR A 17 -3.84 0.64 -30.67
CA THR A 17 -4.63 1.62 -29.92
C THR A 17 -6.10 1.16 -29.88
N PRO A 18 -7.11 1.90 -29.34
CA PRO A 18 -7.21 2.77 -28.15
C PRO A 18 -8.55 2.61 -27.36
N VAL A 19 -8.75 3.46 -26.34
CA VAL A 19 -10.04 3.96 -25.74
C VAL A 19 -10.64 3.18 -24.57
N VAL A 20 -10.57 3.74 -23.34
CA VAL A 20 -11.63 4.47 -22.59
C VAL A 20 -10.89 5.21 -21.44
N GLU A 21 -10.60 6.51 -21.55
CA GLU A 21 -11.42 7.65 -21.09
C GLU A 21 -11.48 7.81 -19.56
N GLU A 22 -10.99 8.96 -19.09
CA GLU A 22 -10.97 9.47 -17.73
C GLU A 22 -12.31 9.31 -16.99
N THR A 23 -12.24 8.91 -15.71
CA THR A 23 -12.96 9.65 -14.67
C THR A 23 -12.10 9.73 -13.41
N VAL A 24 -11.63 10.95 -13.14
CA VAL A 24 -11.32 11.44 -11.81
C VAL A 24 -12.60 11.39 -10.97
N VAL A 25 -12.51 10.78 -9.80
CA VAL A 25 -13.35 11.05 -8.61
C VAL A 25 -12.38 10.91 -7.44
N GLU A 26 -11.71 11.98 -7.04
CA GLU A 26 -12.19 12.96 -6.05
C GLU A 26 -12.82 12.30 -4.81
N ALA A 27 -12.20 12.60 -3.68
CA ALA A 27 -12.50 12.09 -2.35
C ALA A 27 -14.00 12.07 -2.02
N LYS A 28 -14.45 10.98 -1.40
CA LYS A 28 -15.64 11.00 -0.56
C LYS A 28 -15.40 10.22 0.72
N GLU A 29 -15.16 11.01 1.77
CA GLU A 29 -15.44 10.71 3.15
C GLU A 29 -16.83 10.06 3.29
N GLU A 30 -16.90 8.84 3.82
CA GLU A 30 -18.12 8.36 4.49
C GLU A 30 -17.77 7.50 5.72
N ALA A 31 -18.22 8.03 6.86
CA ALA A 31 -18.09 7.48 8.20
C ALA A 31 -19.06 6.29 8.47
N PRO A 32 -19.11 5.79 9.71
CA PRO A 32 -18.70 4.45 10.11
C PRO A 32 -19.76 3.35 9.87
N ALA A 33 -19.37 2.27 9.21
CA ALA A 33 -20.16 1.04 9.20
C ALA A 33 -19.99 0.31 10.54
N LYS A 34 -21.08 0.20 11.31
CA LYS A 34 -21.15 -0.56 12.57
C LYS A 34 -20.81 -2.04 12.35
N PRO A 35 -20.14 -2.71 13.33
CA PRO A 35 -19.48 -3.98 13.11
C PRO A 35 -20.50 -5.13 13.09
N LYS A 36 -20.58 -5.85 11.96
CA LYS A 36 -21.05 -7.24 11.96
C LYS A 36 -19.81 -8.11 12.06
N LYS A 37 -19.81 -9.05 13.01
CA LYS A 37 -18.70 -9.99 13.29
C LYS A 37 -18.35 -10.80 12.04
N ALA A 38 -17.46 -10.25 11.24
CA ALA A 38 -16.71 -10.90 10.17
C ALA A 38 -15.50 -11.64 10.79
N PRO A 39 -14.88 -12.62 10.09
CA PRO A 39 -13.60 -13.21 10.51
C PRO A 39 -12.66 -12.08 10.94
N LYS A 40 -12.01 -12.16 12.11
CA LYS A 40 -11.20 -11.09 12.75
C LYS A 40 -10.69 -10.10 11.69
N ALA A 41 -11.46 -9.05 11.41
CA ALA A 41 -11.31 -8.21 10.20
C ALA A 41 -10.11 -7.24 10.31
N ASP A 42 -9.23 -7.60 11.24
CA ASP A 42 -8.32 -6.77 11.99
C ASP A 42 -7.01 -7.54 12.22
N ASP A 43 -6.87 -8.76 11.64
CA ASP A 43 -5.59 -9.47 11.69
C ASP A 43 -4.63 -8.87 10.66
N LEU A 44 -3.93 -7.81 11.09
CA LEU A 44 -2.93 -7.14 10.27
C LEU A 44 -1.76 -8.07 9.87
N LYS A 45 -1.61 -9.23 10.52
CA LYS A 45 -0.55 -10.21 10.20
C LYS A 45 -0.72 -10.90 8.85
N ILE A 46 -1.87 -10.74 8.20
CA ILE A 46 -2.09 -11.23 6.83
C ILE A 46 -1.26 -10.41 5.82
N ILE A 47 -0.93 -9.17 6.17
CA ILE A 47 -0.14 -8.27 5.34
C ILE A 47 1.34 -8.62 5.50
N GLU A 48 1.99 -8.83 4.36
CA GLU A 48 3.39 -9.18 4.31
C GLU A 48 4.25 -8.02 4.82
N GLY A 49 5.23 -8.35 5.67
CA GLY A 49 6.03 -7.36 6.41
C GLY A 49 5.42 -6.95 7.75
N ILE A 50 4.15 -7.25 8.03
CA ILE A 50 3.55 -7.00 9.36
C ILE A 50 3.66 -8.26 10.23
N GLY A 51 4.72 -8.32 11.03
CA GLY A 51 4.85 -9.32 12.10
C GLY A 51 3.95 -9.06 13.31
N PRO A 52 3.82 -10.01 14.26
CA PRO A 52 2.97 -9.86 15.45
C PRO A 52 3.31 -8.61 16.28
N LYS A 53 4.61 -8.25 16.36
CA LYS A 53 5.07 -7.06 17.09
C LYS A 53 4.72 -5.74 16.38
N ILE A 54 4.72 -5.74 15.05
CA ILE A 54 4.34 -4.57 14.26
C ILE A 54 2.81 -4.40 14.32
N ALA A 55 2.05 -5.49 14.23
CA ALA A 55 0.61 -5.45 14.42
C ALA A 55 0.23 -4.89 15.81
N GLU A 56 0.91 -5.32 16.87
CA GLU A 56 0.77 -4.73 18.21
C GLU A 56 1.08 -3.23 18.20
N LEU A 57 2.25 -2.83 17.68
CA LEU A 57 2.66 -1.42 17.61
C LEU A 57 1.68 -0.55 16.83
N LEU A 58 1.20 -1.02 15.68
CA LEU A 58 0.21 -0.32 14.87
C LEU A 58 -1.11 -0.17 15.63
N SER A 59 -1.57 -1.24 16.31
CA SER A 59 -2.79 -1.20 17.11
C SER A 59 -2.68 -0.23 18.29
N GLU A 60 -1.52 -0.14 18.95
CA GLU A 60 -1.22 0.84 20.01
C GLU A 60 -1.26 2.28 19.49
N ASN A 61 -0.93 2.49 18.22
CA ASN A 61 -1.00 3.78 17.52
C ASN A 61 -2.37 4.01 16.84
N GLY A 62 -3.37 3.18 17.12
CA GLY A 62 -4.74 3.34 16.64
C GLY A 62 -5.04 2.73 15.27
N VAL A 63 -4.05 2.09 14.64
CA VAL A 63 -4.18 1.34 13.37
C VAL A 63 -4.35 -0.15 13.70
N ASP A 64 -5.57 -0.54 14.04
CA ASP A 64 -5.93 -1.89 14.50
C ASP A 64 -6.77 -2.66 13.46
N THR A 65 -7.21 -2.03 12.37
CA THR A 65 -8.07 -2.66 11.35
C THR A 65 -7.47 -2.51 9.94
N TRP A 66 -7.84 -3.41 9.01
CA TRP A 66 -7.39 -3.27 7.62
C TRP A 66 -7.85 -1.95 6.99
N LYS A 67 -9.06 -1.48 7.33
CA LYS A 67 -9.58 -0.20 6.84
C LYS A 67 -8.70 0.98 7.27
N LYS A 68 -8.33 1.02 8.56
CA LYS A 68 -7.45 2.10 9.06
C LYS A 68 -6.05 2.01 8.45
N LEU A 69 -5.55 0.80 8.23
CA LEU A 69 -4.25 0.62 7.60
C LEU A 69 -4.25 0.97 6.11
N SER A 70 -5.34 0.70 5.39
CA SER A 70 -5.49 1.10 3.98
C SER A 70 -5.63 2.62 3.81
N GLU A 71 -6.19 3.30 4.80
CA GLU A 71 -6.31 4.75 4.85
C GLU A 71 -5.03 5.43 5.38
N ALA A 72 -4.11 4.66 5.97
CA ALA A 72 -2.86 5.19 6.51
C ALA A 72 -1.84 5.46 5.40
N GLU A 73 -1.15 6.59 5.51
CA GLU A 73 -0.05 6.90 4.59
C GLU A 73 1.22 6.12 4.96
N PRO A 74 2.00 5.66 3.96
CA PRO A 74 3.29 5.00 4.21
C PRO A 74 4.21 5.78 5.13
N ASP A 75 4.23 7.11 5.02
CA ASP A 75 5.12 7.94 5.83
C ASP A 75 4.66 8.01 7.30
N ALA A 76 3.35 8.09 7.55
CA ALA A 76 2.81 7.97 8.91
C ALA A 76 3.14 6.60 9.53
N LEU A 77 3.07 5.52 8.75
CA LEU A 77 3.47 4.18 9.20
C LEU A 77 4.98 4.12 9.50
N LYS A 78 5.84 4.73 8.68
CA LYS A 78 7.29 4.84 8.97
C LYS A 78 7.55 5.56 10.28
N GLU A 79 6.83 6.65 10.57
CA GLU A 79 6.96 7.35 11.85
C GLU A 79 6.56 6.48 13.04
N ILE A 80 5.48 5.70 12.91
CA ILE A 80 5.05 4.76 13.95
C ILE A 80 6.13 3.69 14.19
N LEU A 81 6.70 3.12 13.11
CA LEU A 81 7.79 2.15 13.20
C LEU A 81 9.03 2.76 13.87
N ALA A 82 9.38 3.99 13.52
CA ALA A 82 10.50 4.71 14.13
C ALA A 82 10.28 4.94 15.63
N LYS A 83 9.05 5.28 16.06
CA LYS A 83 8.66 5.42 17.47
C LYS A 83 8.74 4.09 18.23
N GLY A 84 8.42 2.97 17.57
CA GLY A 84 8.58 1.62 18.14
C GLY A 84 10.03 1.18 18.32
N GLY A 85 10.96 1.85 17.63
CA GLY A 85 12.41 1.67 17.78
C GLY A 85 13.12 1.24 16.49
N SER A 86 14.44 1.40 16.47
CA SER A 86 15.31 1.10 15.31
C SER A 86 15.20 -0.34 14.79
N ARG A 87 14.61 -1.26 15.57
CA ARG A 87 14.37 -2.64 15.13
C ARG A 87 13.21 -2.81 14.14
N TYR A 88 12.44 -1.75 13.87
CA TYR A 88 11.32 -1.79 12.94
C TYR A 88 11.58 -0.94 11.69
N THR A 89 12.60 -0.09 11.72
CA THR A 89 12.92 0.84 10.63
C THR A 89 13.45 0.16 9.37
N MET A 90 13.86 -1.12 9.44
CA MET A 90 14.23 -1.90 8.25
C MET A 90 13.02 -2.48 7.52
N HIS A 91 11.81 -2.39 8.10
CA HIS A 91 10.60 -2.79 7.40
C HIS A 91 10.11 -1.62 6.54
N ASN A 92 9.62 -1.93 5.35
CA ASN A 92 9.09 -0.92 4.44
C ASN A 92 7.56 -0.99 4.42
N PRO A 93 6.85 0.02 4.97
CA PRO A 93 5.40 0.01 5.01
C PRO A 93 4.75 0.47 3.70
N THR A 94 5.51 0.77 2.65
CA THR A 94 4.98 1.34 1.39
C THR A 94 3.89 0.47 0.76
N THR A 95 4.00 -0.85 0.88
CA THR A 95 3.01 -1.79 0.30
C THR A 95 1.87 -2.13 1.26
N TRP A 96 1.98 -1.80 2.55
CA TRP A 96 1.01 -2.23 3.56
C TRP A 96 -0.39 -1.63 3.35
N PRO A 97 -0.56 -0.34 3.04
CA PRO A 97 -1.89 0.22 2.78
C PRO A 97 -2.58 -0.45 1.59
N LYS A 98 -1.83 -0.75 0.53
CA LYS A 98 -2.35 -1.42 -0.67
C LYS A 98 -2.77 -2.85 -0.36
N GLN A 99 -1.96 -3.61 0.38
CA GLN A 99 -2.33 -4.95 0.84
C GLN A 99 -3.56 -4.93 1.75
N ALA A 100 -3.63 -3.95 2.66
CA ALA A 100 -4.78 -3.77 3.55
C ALA A 100 -6.06 -3.48 2.77
N LEU A 101 -5.98 -2.65 1.72
CA LEU A 101 -7.12 -2.35 0.84
C LEU A 101 -7.65 -3.63 0.18
N LEU A 102 -6.76 -4.48 -0.35
CA LEU A 102 -7.16 -5.77 -0.93
C LEU A 102 -7.85 -6.69 0.10
N CYS A 103 -7.43 -6.64 1.37
CA CYS A 103 -8.09 -7.36 2.46
C CYS A 103 -9.50 -6.80 2.74
N VAL A 104 -9.66 -5.47 2.73
CA VAL A 104 -10.97 -4.80 2.91
C VAL A 104 -11.92 -5.13 1.75
N GLU A 105 -11.39 -5.17 0.53
CA GLU A 105 -12.14 -5.51 -0.70
C GLU A 105 -12.40 -7.02 -0.82
N GLY A 106 -11.78 -7.86 0.02
CA GLY A 106 -11.91 -9.32 -0.03
C GLY A 106 -11.22 -9.95 -1.25
N LYS A 107 -10.29 -9.24 -1.87
CA LYS A 107 -9.54 -9.67 -3.07
C LYS A 107 -8.32 -10.48 -2.68
N TRP A 108 -8.57 -11.65 -2.10
CA TRP A 108 -7.52 -12.54 -1.58
C TRP A 108 -6.60 -13.08 -2.67
N ASP A 109 -7.11 -13.29 -3.89
CA ASP A 109 -6.32 -13.74 -5.03
C ASP A 109 -5.33 -12.65 -5.47
N GLU A 110 -5.79 -11.40 -5.65
CA GLU A 110 -4.93 -10.25 -5.97
C GLU A 110 -3.90 -9.98 -4.87
N LEU A 111 -4.31 -10.12 -3.59
CA LEU A 111 -3.39 -9.99 -2.46
C LEU A 111 -2.26 -11.01 -2.57
N LYS A 112 -2.59 -12.27 -2.85
CA LYS A 112 -1.60 -13.33 -2.98
C LYS A 112 -0.67 -13.09 -4.16
N GLU A 113 -1.19 -12.71 -5.32
CA GLU A 113 -0.37 -12.37 -6.48
C GLU A 113 0.55 -11.19 -6.22
N LEU A 114 0.10 -10.23 -5.42
CA LEU A 114 0.92 -9.09 -5.01
C LEU A 114 2.02 -9.58 -4.04
N GLN A 115 1.69 -10.36 -3.02
CA GLN A 115 2.65 -10.93 -2.07
C GLN A 115 3.70 -11.83 -2.75
N ASP A 116 3.30 -12.65 -3.72
CA ASP A 116 4.22 -13.50 -4.50
C ASP A 116 5.27 -12.68 -5.27
N ARG A 117 4.95 -11.42 -5.61
CA ARG A 117 5.86 -10.47 -6.27
C ARG A 117 6.73 -9.69 -5.27
N LEU A 118 6.32 -9.56 -4.01
CA LEU A 118 7.09 -8.88 -2.97
C LEU A 118 8.19 -9.78 -2.42
N ASP A 119 9.14 -9.16 -1.72
CA ASP A 119 10.11 -9.83 -0.86
C ASP A 119 10.04 -9.22 0.54
N GLY A 120 9.39 -9.91 1.48
CA GLY A 120 9.22 -9.43 2.85
C GLY A 120 8.39 -8.14 2.95
N GLY A 121 7.49 -7.92 2.00
CA GLY A 121 6.67 -6.71 1.92
C GLY A 121 7.29 -5.55 1.12
N VAL A 122 8.45 -5.74 0.48
CA VAL A 122 9.11 -4.75 -0.38
C VAL A 122 9.01 -5.16 -1.85
N GLU A 123 8.77 -4.21 -2.75
CA GLU A 123 8.84 -4.50 -4.19
C GLU A 123 10.27 -4.91 -4.56
N LYS A 124 10.43 -6.02 -5.30
CA LYS A 124 11.75 -6.56 -5.67
C LYS A 124 12.57 -5.64 -6.58
N ASP A 125 11.96 -4.59 -7.12
CA ASP A 125 12.54 -3.67 -8.09
C ASP A 125 12.90 -2.29 -7.51
N ALA A 126 12.81 -2.10 -6.17
CA ALA A 126 13.02 -0.82 -5.48
C ALA A 126 14.40 -0.65 -4.85
#